data_AF-A0A081GHZ9-F1
#
_entry.id   AF-A0A081GHZ9-F1
#
_cell.length_a   1.000
_cell.length_b   1.000
_cell.length_c   1.000
_cell.angle_alpha   90.00
_cell.angle_beta   90.00
_cell.angle_gamma   90.00
#
_symmetry.space_group_name_H-M   'P 1'
#
loop_
_entity.id
_entity.type
_entity.pdbx_description
1 polymer ?
#
loop_
_entity_poly.entity_id
_entity_poly.type
_entity_poly.pdbx_seq_one_letter_code
_entity_poly.pdbx_strand_id
1 'polypeptide(L)'
;MALRSATEFPATPDPEALEETYQECRAALVSANRSRGVLKAQSDRRGVVITELQRELLELEADLADEARAKARLHALNAKLGTVIRELEETGDAMVGLIDESERQSGYWLVEMFRRLIEQATRWRSVKAKAAALAADAAEGGNPSSQIVGQP
;
A
#
# COMPACT_ATOMS: atom_id res chain seq x y z
N MET A 1 -31.15 -37.71 -4.90
CA MET A 1 -32.62 -37.64 -4.96
C MET A 1 -33.02 -36.19 -5.10
N ALA A 2 -33.87 -35.86 -6.07
CA ALA A 2 -34.44 -34.52 -6.19
C ALA A 2 -35.34 -34.24 -4.97
N LEU A 3 -35.37 -32.99 -4.49
CA LEU A 3 -36.27 -32.56 -3.44
C LEU A 3 -37.69 -32.50 -4.01
N ARG A 4 -38.63 -33.24 -3.43
CA ARG A 4 -40.04 -33.17 -3.80
C ARG A 4 -40.71 -32.05 -3.01
N SER A 5 -41.51 -31.24 -3.69
CA SER A 5 -42.30 -30.19 -3.08
C SER A 5 -43.50 -30.75 -2.31
N ALA A 6 -43.94 -30.06 -1.26
CA ALA A 6 -45.18 -30.41 -0.56
C ALA A 6 -46.42 -30.38 -1.49
N THR A 7 -46.36 -29.62 -2.58
CA THR A 7 -47.43 -29.54 -3.59
C THR A 7 -47.51 -30.76 -4.52
N GLU A 8 -46.51 -31.65 -4.48
CA GLU A 8 -46.50 -32.88 -5.27
C GLU A 8 -47.24 -34.04 -4.58
N PHE A 9 -47.65 -33.86 -3.33
CA PHE A 9 -48.43 -34.84 -2.58
C PHE A 9 -49.92 -34.51 -2.66
N PRO A 10 -50.81 -35.51 -2.84
CA PRO A 10 -52.25 -35.28 -2.89
C PRO A 10 -52.75 -34.78 -1.54
N ALA A 11 -53.56 -33.72 -1.55
CA ALA A 11 -54.19 -33.18 -0.34
C ALA A 11 -55.18 -34.17 0.31
N THR A 12 -55.79 -35.02 -0.51
CA THR A 12 -56.72 -36.09 -0.11
C THR A 12 -56.33 -37.38 -0.83
N PRO A 13 -55.45 -38.21 -0.23
CA PRO A 13 -55.11 -39.52 -0.76
C PRO A 13 -56.26 -40.53 -0.60
N ASP A 14 -56.31 -41.51 -1.51
CA ASP A 14 -57.26 -42.63 -1.43
C ASP A 14 -56.96 -43.49 -0.18
N PRO A 15 -57.95 -44.08 0.51
CA PRO A 15 -57.72 -44.80 1.77
C PRO A 15 -56.74 -45.96 1.65
N GLU A 16 -56.71 -46.64 0.50
CA GLU A 16 -55.80 -47.75 0.21
C GLU A 16 -54.35 -47.29 -0.01
N ALA A 17 -54.14 -46.07 -0.50
CA ALA A 17 -52.83 -45.47 -0.77
C ALA A 17 -52.33 -44.55 0.36
N LEU A 18 -53.11 -44.39 1.43
CA LEU A 18 -52.87 -43.43 2.50
C LEU A 18 -51.56 -43.71 3.25
N GLU A 19 -51.29 -44.98 3.56
CA GLU A 19 -50.07 -45.39 4.27
C GLU A 19 -48.81 -45.14 3.42
N GLU A 20 -48.83 -45.53 2.15
CA GLU A 20 -47.74 -45.30 1.20
C GLU A 20 -47.48 -43.80 1.02
N THR A 21 -48.53 -43.02 0.75
CA THR A 21 -48.44 -41.56 0.58
C THR A 21 -47.85 -40.89 1.82
N TYR A 22 -48.22 -41.34 3.02
CA TYR A 22 -47.67 -40.83 4.28
C TYR A 22 -46.17 -41.15 4.43
N GLN A 23 -45.75 -42.38 4.10
CA GLN A 23 -44.34 -42.75 4.14
C GLN A 23 -43.51 -41.93 3.15
N GLU A 24 -44.02 -41.69 1.95
CA GLU A 24 -43.37 -40.83 0.96
C GLU A 24 -43.26 -39.37 1.45
N CYS A 25 -44.35 -38.81 2.00
CA CYS A 25 -44.35 -37.47 2.58
C CYS A 25 -43.29 -37.34 3.68
N ARG A 26 -43.24 -38.33 4.59
CA ARG A 26 -42.27 -38.38 5.69
C ARG A 26 -40.84 -38.48 5.16
N ALA A 27 -40.60 -39.33 4.16
CA ALA A 27 -39.28 -39.47 3.53
C ALA A 27 -38.83 -38.16 2.87
N ALA A 28 -39.73 -37.49 2.14
CA ALA A 28 -39.45 -36.20 1.50
C ALA A 28 -39.16 -35.11 2.55
N LEU A 29 -39.93 -35.05 3.64
CA LEU A 29 -39.74 -34.08 4.71
C LEU A 29 -38.42 -34.30 5.47
N VAL A 30 -38.03 -35.55 5.71
CA VAL A 30 -36.72 -35.88 6.30
C VAL A 30 -35.58 -35.49 5.37
N SER A 31 -35.70 -35.78 4.07
CA SER A 31 -34.73 -35.40 3.05
C SER A 31 -34.57 -33.88 2.95
N ALA A 32 -35.68 -33.14 2.91
CA ALA A 32 -35.70 -31.68 2.88
C ALA A 32 -35.05 -31.08 4.13
N ASN A 33 -35.38 -31.57 5.33
CA ASN A 33 -34.74 -31.10 6.57
C ASN A 33 -33.23 -31.35 6.59
N ARG A 34 -32.79 -32.52 6.11
CA ARG A 34 -31.36 -32.83 5.98
C ARG A 34 -30.67 -31.85 5.03
N SER A 35 -31.27 -31.59 3.87
CA SER A 35 -30.74 -30.64 2.88
C SER A 35 -30.66 -29.21 3.44
N ARG A 36 -31.68 -28.77 4.20
CA ARG A 36 -31.69 -27.47 4.88
C ARG A 36 -30.55 -27.35 5.87
N GLY A 37 -30.26 -28.41 6.64
CA GLY A 37 -29.14 -28.44 7.57
C GLY A 37 -27.79 -28.26 6.87
N VAL A 38 -27.59 -28.95 5.73
CA VAL A 38 -26.38 -28.81 4.91
C VAL A 38 -26.26 -27.40 4.34
N LEU A 39 -27.34 -26.84 3.78
CA LEU A 39 -27.33 -25.49 3.22
C LEU A 39 -27.07 -24.43 4.29
N LYS A 40 -27.68 -24.57 5.47
CA LYS A 40 -27.41 -23.68 6.61
C LYS A 40 -25.93 -23.73 7.00
N ALA A 41 -25.38 -24.92 7.19
CA ALA A 41 -23.96 -25.08 7.52
C ALA A 41 -23.03 -24.50 6.44
N GLN A 42 -23.39 -24.64 5.16
CA GLN A 42 -22.64 -24.03 4.05
C GLN A 42 -22.76 -22.50 4.06
N SER A 43 -23.94 -21.96 4.34
CA SER A 43 -24.17 -20.52 4.48
C SER A 43 -23.36 -19.95 5.65
N ASP A 44 -23.35 -20.63 6.79
CA ASP A 44 -22.59 -20.22 7.97
C ASP A 44 -21.08 -20.19 7.67
N ARG A 45 -20.55 -21.22 6.99
CA ARG A 45 -19.15 -21.24 6.53
C ARG A 45 -18.82 -20.11 5.57
N ARG A 46 -19.71 -19.83 4.61
CA ARG A 46 -19.55 -18.69 3.69
C ARG A 46 -19.56 -17.36 4.43
N GLY A 47 -20.42 -17.23 5.46
CA GLY A 47 -20.46 -16.07 6.33
C GLY A 47 -19.12 -15.80 7.01
N VAL A 48 -18.49 -16.84 7.58
CA VAL A 48 -17.16 -16.74 8.20
C VAL A 48 -16.11 -16.27 7.18
N VAL A 49 -16.05 -16.89 6.00
CA VAL A 49 -15.10 -16.50 4.95
C VAL A 49 -15.31 -15.06 4.50
N ILE A 50 -16.57 -14.61 4.37
CA ILE A 50 -16.87 -13.21 4.02
C ILE A 50 -16.34 -12.26 5.09
N THR A 51 -16.54 -12.58 6.38
CA THR A 51 -16.06 -11.74 7.47
C THR A 51 -14.52 -11.69 7.54
N GLU A 52 -13.85 -12.80 7.23
CA GLU A 52 -12.39 -12.85 7.15
C GLU A 52 -11.87 -11.99 5.98
N LEU A 53 -12.45 -12.14 4.78
CA LEU A 53 -12.09 -11.33 3.62
C LEU A 53 -12.35 -9.83 3.85
N GLN A 54 -13.44 -9.48 4.54
CA GLN A 54 -13.71 -8.09 4.92
C GLN A 54 -12.64 -7.54 5.87
N ARG A 55 -12.16 -8.36 6.81
CA ARG A 55 -11.06 -7.98 7.71
C ARG A 55 -9.76 -7.75 6.93
N GLU A 56 -9.42 -8.67 6.03
CA GLU A 56 -8.23 -8.55 5.19
C GLU A 56 -8.28 -7.32 4.28
N LEU A 57 -9.44 -7.00 3.72
CA LEU A 57 -9.61 -5.77 2.93
C LEU A 57 -9.37 -4.50 3.75
N LEU A 58 -9.85 -4.46 4.99
CA LEU A 58 -9.60 -3.32 5.88
C LEU A 58 -8.11 -3.19 6.25
N GLU A 59 -7.42 -4.30 6.46
CA GLU A 59 -5.97 -4.32 6.68
C GLU A 59 -5.22 -3.80 5.43
N LEU A 60 -5.59 -4.27 4.24
CA LEU A 60 -5.01 -3.80 2.97
C LEU A 60 -5.27 -2.31 2.69
N GLU A 61 -6.46 -1.81 3.03
CA GLU A 61 -6.79 -0.38 2.89
C GLU A 61 -5.91 0.48 3.81
N ALA A 62 -5.65 0.02 5.03
CA ALA A 62 -4.74 0.70 5.95
C ALA A 62 -3.30 0.72 5.43
N ASP A 63 -2.80 -0.42 4.95
CA ASP A 63 -1.45 -0.54 4.37
C ASP A 63 -1.29 0.38 3.15
N LEU A 64 -2.29 0.43 2.27
CA LEU A 64 -2.27 1.28 1.07
C LEU A 64 -2.31 2.77 1.43
N ALA A 65 -3.01 3.15 2.50
CA ALA A 65 -2.98 4.52 3.02
C ALA A 65 -1.60 4.90 3.56
N ASP A 66 -0.90 3.98 4.22
CA ASP A 66 0.47 4.19 4.70
C ASP A 66 1.47 4.27 3.54
N GLU A 67 1.34 3.40 2.53
CA GLU A 67 2.16 3.47 1.32
C GLU A 67 1.96 4.79 0.57
N ALA A 68 0.71 5.27 0.45
CA ALA A 68 0.42 6.56 -0.17
C ALA A 68 1.10 7.72 0.58
N ARG A 69 1.10 7.69 1.93
CA ARG A 69 1.82 8.68 2.75
C ARG A 69 3.33 8.60 2.54
N ALA A 70 3.91 7.40 2.52
CA ALA A 70 5.33 7.21 2.27
C ALA A 70 5.72 7.72 0.88
N LYS A 71 4.93 7.41 -0.14
CA LYS A 71 5.12 7.89 -1.52
C LYS A 71 5.05 9.42 -1.61
N ALA A 72 4.10 10.05 -0.93
CA ALA A 72 4.01 11.51 -0.86
C ALA A 72 5.27 12.13 -0.22
N ARG A 73 5.79 11.52 0.87
CA ARG A 73 7.05 11.96 1.51
C ARG A 73 8.24 11.82 0.56
N LEU A 74 8.35 10.71 -0.18
CA LEU A 74 9.41 10.52 -1.18
C LEU A 74 9.32 11.54 -2.31
N HIS A 75 8.13 11.84 -2.82
CA HIS A 75 7.96 12.89 -3.83
C HIS A 75 8.38 14.27 -3.31
N ALA A 76 8.03 14.60 -2.06
CA ALA A 76 8.48 15.84 -1.43
C ALA A 76 10.01 15.89 -1.27
N LEU A 77 10.64 14.76 -0.94
CA LEU A 77 12.09 14.66 -0.84
C LEU A 77 12.77 14.80 -2.20
N ASN A 78 12.24 14.15 -3.23
CA ASN A 78 12.73 14.30 -4.61
C ASN A 78 12.63 15.75 -5.12
N ALA A 79 11.55 16.46 -4.78
CA ALA A 79 11.42 17.88 -5.12
C ALA A 79 12.51 18.72 -4.44
N LYS A 80 12.79 18.47 -3.15
CA LYS A 80 13.89 19.12 -2.42
C LYS A 80 15.25 18.80 -3.04
N LEU A 81 15.50 17.54 -3.40
CA LEU A 81 16.74 17.12 -4.06
C LEU A 81 16.92 17.84 -5.40
N GLY A 82 15.86 17.99 -6.19
CA GLY A 82 15.89 18.75 -7.44
C GLY A 82 16.29 20.21 -7.24
N THR A 83 15.80 20.87 -6.18
CA THR A 83 16.24 22.22 -5.82
C THR A 83 17.72 22.25 -5.44
N VAL A 84 18.18 21.30 -4.62
CA VAL A 84 19.59 21.20 -4.22
C VAL A 84 20.50 20.99 -5.43
N ILE A 85 20.11 20.14 -6.38
CA ILE A 85 20.87 19.92 -7.62
C ILE A 85 20.94 21.20 -8.44
N ARG A 86 19.83 21.95 -8.58
CA ARG A 86 19.84 23.23 -9.30
C ARG A 86 20.76 24.25 -8.63
N GLU A 87 20.73 24.39 -7.30
CA GLU A 87 21.67 25.24 -6.56
C GLU A 87 23.12 24.80 -6.77
N LEU A 88 23.35 23.48 -6.90
CA LEU A 88 24.66 22.90 -7.16
C LEU A 88 25.17 23.25 -8.57
N GLU A 89 24.30 23.18 -9.58
CA GLU A 89 24.58 23.55 -10.96
C GLU A 89 24.87 25.05 -11.07
N GLU A 90 24.01 25.90 -10.50
CA GLU A 90 24.19 27.36 -10.50
C GLU A 90 25.50 27.79 -9.83
N THR A 91 25.86 27.16 -8.69
CA THR A 91 27.14 27.44 -8.02
C THR A 91 28.33 26.93 -8.81
N GLY A 92 28.20 25.78 -9.49
CA GLY A 92 29.18 25.25 -10.43
C GLY A 92 29.44 26.21 -11.60
N ASP A 93 28.39 26.66 -12.27
CA ASP A 93 28.48 27.59 -13.39
C ASP A 93 29.09 28.94 -12.97
N ALA A 94 28.72 29.45 -11.79
CA ALA A 94 29.32 30.65 -11.24
C ALA A 94 30.82 30.49 -10.96
N MET A 95 31.26 29.32 -10.47
CA MET A 95 32.69 29.04 -10.27
C MET A 95 33.44 28.97 -11.61
N VAL A 96 32.87 28.32 -12.63
CA VAL A 96 33.47 28.28 -13.97
C VAL A 96 33.58 29.68 -14.57
N GLY A 97 32.55 30.51 -14.46
CA GLY A 97 32.59 31.90 -14.92
C GLY A 97 33.65 32.75 -14.20
N LEU A 98 33.85 32.54 -12.90
CA LEU A 98 34.94 33.18 -12.15
C LEU A 98 36.32 32.70 -12.61
N ILE A 99 36.47 31.44 -12.99
CA ILE A 99 37.75 30.93 -13.51
C ILE A 99 38.03 31.52 -14.91
N ASP A 100 37.03 31.55 -15.79
CA ASP A 100 37.18 32.08 -17.16
C ASP A 100 37.48 33.60 -17.17
N GLU A 101 36.87 34.38 -16.28
CA GLU A 101 37.21 35.80 -16.11
C GLU A 101 38.61 36.01 -15.51
N SER A 102 39.13 35.01 -14.77
CA SER A 102 40.48 35.04 -14.18
C SER A 102 41.59 34.90 -15.19
N GLU A 103 41.35 34.16 -16.25
CA GLU A 103 42.32 34.04 -17.33
C GLU A 103 42.46 35.36 -18.11
N ARG A 104 41.52 36.30 -17.93
CA ARG A 104 41.45 37.58 -18.67
C ARG A 104 41.99 38.81 -17.93
N GLN A 105 42.20 38.79 -16.60
CA GLN A 105 42.54 40.01 -15.81
C GLN A 105 43.74 39.86 -14.83
N SER A 106 44.43 40.98 -14.54
CA SER A 106 45.72 41.02 -13.80
C SER A 106 45.63 40.94 -12.26
N GLY A 107 46.76 40.70 -11.59
CA GLY A 107 46.90 40.15 -10.22
C GLY A 107 46.14 40.77 -9.04
N TYR A 108 45.63 42.01 -9.10
CA TYR A 108 44.70 42.52 -8.07
C TYR A 108 43.34 41.79 -8.12
N TRP A 109 42.92 41.46 -9.33
CA TRP A 109 41.71 40.71 -9.61
C TRP A 109 41.79 39.28 -9.08
N LEU A 110 43.01 38.69 -9.02
CA LEU A 110 43.26 37.36 -8.48
C LEU A 110 42.84 37.24 -6.99
N VAL A 111 43.10 38.27 -6.18
CA VAL A 111 42.77 38.27 -4.74
C VAL A 111 41.26 38.37 -4.51
N GLU A 112 40.59 39.24 -5.25
CA GLU A 112 39.12 39.36 -5.23
C GLU A 112 38.45 38.09 -5.78
N MET A 113 39.07 37.43 -6.77
CA MET A 113 38.62 36.14 -7.27
C MET A 113 38.76 35.04 -6.22
N PHE A 114 39.92 34.89 -5.57
CA PHE A 114 40.09 33.90 -4.49
C PHE A 114 39.08 34.11 -3.36
N ARG A 115 38.79 35.37 -3.01
CA ARG A 115 37.75 35.68 -2.05
C ARG A 115 36.37 35.17 -2.50
N ARG A 116 35.96 35.47 -3.73
CA ARG A 116 34.69 34.98 -4.29
C ARG A 116 34.64 33.47 -4.41
N LEU A 117 35.74 32.83 -4.79
CA LEU A 117 35.85 31.38 -4.88
C LEU A 117 35.77 30.72 -3.51
N ILE A 118 36.33 31.34 -2.47
CA ILE A 118 36.15 30.91 -1.07
C ILE A 118 34.69 31.06 -0.64
N GLU A 119 34.02 32.17 -0.97
CA GLU A 119 32.59 32.35 -0.68
C GLU A 119 31.74 31.26 -1.37
N GLN A 120 31.99 30.96 -2.65
CA GLN A 120 31.29 29.89 -3.36
C GLN A 120 31.64 28.50 -2.82
N ALA A 121 32.89 28.22 -2.48
CA ALA A 121 33.28 26.95 -1.84
C ALA A 121 32.63 26.76 -0.47
N THR A 122 32.35 27.86 0.24
CA THR A 122 31.66 27.84 1.54
C THR A 122 30.17 27.57 1.35
N ARG A 123 29.54 28.21 0.34
CA ARG A 123 28.17 27.89 -0.08
C ARG A 123 28.04 26.43 -0.52
N TRP A 124 28.96 25.94 -1.35
CA TRP A 124 29.04 24.55 -1.79
C TRP A 124 29.08 23.57 -0.61
N ARG A 125 29.96 23.82 0.37
CA ARG A 125 30.03 23.00 1.58
C ARG A 125 28.71 23.00 2.35
N SER A 126 28.02 24.15 2.43
CA SER A 126 26.71 24.24 3.10
C SER A 126 25.62 23.46 2.36
N VAL A 127 25.59 23.51 1.03
CA VAL A 127 24.65 22.76 0.19
C VAL A 127 24.93 21.27 0.32
N LYS A 128 26.20 20.85 0.26
CA LYS A 128 26.60 19.45 0.47
C LYS A 128 26.21 18.94 1.86
N ALA A 129 26.34 19.76 2.90
CA ALA A 129 25.91 19.41 4.24
C ALA A 129 24.38 19.26 4.34
N LYS A 130 23.60 20.14 3.69
CA LYS A 130 22.14 20.01 3.59
C LYS A 130 21.74 18.75 2.83
N ALA A 131 22.42 18.43 1.73
CA ALA A 131 22.20 17.20 0.96
C ALA A 131 22.49 15.95 1.80
N ALA A 132 23.58 15.95 2.57
CA ALA A 132 23.94 14.85 3.46
C ALA A 132 22.93 14.69 4.61
N ALA A 133 22.43 15.79 5.18
CA ALA A 133 21.37 15.75 6.20
C ALA A 133 20.06 15.20 5.63
N LEU A 134 19.65 15.63 4.43
CA LEU A 134 18.48 15.09 3.74
C LEU A 134 18.63 13.60 3.41
N ALA A 135 19.83 13.15 3.05
CA ALA A 135 20.12 11.74 2.81
C ALA A 135 20.09 10.90 4.10
N ALA A 136 20.53 11.46 5.23
CA ALA A 136 20.43 10.83 6.54
C ALA A 136 18.97 10.72 7.02
N ASP A 137 18.20 11.80 6.90
CA ASP A 137 16.76 11.81 7.23
C ASP A 137 15.97 10.81 6.35
N ALA A 138 16.35 10.66 5.07
CA ALA A 138 15.77 9.66 4.18
C ALA A 138 16.08 8.22 4.62
N ALA A 139 17.27 7.97 5.15
CA ALA A 139 17.69 6.66 5.66
C ALA A 139 16.98 6.28 6.97
N GLU A 140 16.72 7.25 7.85
CA GLU A 140 15.96 7.03 9.08
C GLU A 140 14.46 6.82 8.82
N GLY A 141 13.88 7.53 7.84
CA GLY A 141 12.47 7.38 7.45
C GLY A 141 12.15 6.09 6.67
N GLY A 142 13.16 5.37 6.19
CA GLY A 142 13.03 4.14 5.39
C GLY A 142 12.94 2.85 6.20
N ASN A 143 12.97 2.90 7.53
CA ASN A 143 13.03 1.70 8.37
C ASN A 143 11.84 1.47 9.34
N PRO A 144 10.59 1.32 8.85
CA PRO A 144 9.52 0.72 9.65
C PRO A 144 9.37 -0.81 9.45
N SER A 145 10.11 -1.45 8.54
CA SER A 145 9.81 -2.84 8.10
C SER A 145 10.68 -3.95 8.71
N SER A 146 11.61 -3.66 9.62
CA SER A 146 12.51 -4.69 10.19
C SER A 146 12.09 -5.28 11.56
N GLN A 147 10.86 -5.03 12.05
CA GLN A 147 10.38 -5.64 13.31
C GLN A 147 9.35 -6.77 13.16
N ILE A 148 9.02 -7.22 11.94
CA ILE A 148 8.14 -8.39 11.73
C ILE A 148 8.93 -9.59 11.17
N VAL A 149 10.06 -9.95 11.77
CA VAL A 149 10.60 -11.32 11.64
C VAL A 149 11.30 -11.68 12.94
N GLY A 150 10.65 -12.51 13.74
CA GLY A 150 11.32 -13.28 14.78
C GLY A 150 10.57 -13.36 16.10
N GLN A 151 9.59 -14.25 16.19
CA GLN A 151 9.53 -15.18 17.32
C GLN A 151 8.71 -16.42 16.92
N PRO A 152 9.17 -17.63 17.29
CA PRO A 152 8.42 -18.88 17.12
C PRO A 152 7.21 -18.97 18.04
#